data_AF-A0A932MY73-F1
#
_entry.id   AF-A0A932MY73-F1
#
_cell.length_a   1.000
_cell.length_b   1.000
_cell.length_c   1.000
_cell.angle_alpha   90.00
_cell.angle_beta   90.00
_cell.angle_gamma   90.00
#
_symmetry.space_group_name_H-M   'P 1'
#
loop_
_entity.id
_entity.type
_entity.pdbx_description
1 polymer ?
#
loop_
_entity_poly.entity_id
_entity_poly.type
_entity_poly.pdbx_seq_one_letter_code
_entity_poly.pdbx_strand_id
1 'polypeptide(L)'
;MRAETSFTPREIVSELDRYIVGQDAAKRAVAIALRNRWRRRRVPPELRDEIAPKNIILIGPTGVGKTEIARRLARLAQAPFVKVEASKFTEVGDVGRDVDSMIGDLVEQAVQMVREEEKQRVMVTARQAAEERLLDLMLPRPNY
;
A
#
# COMPACT_ATOMS: atom_id res chain seq x y z
N MET A 1 -7.96 -2.61 -15.95
CA MET A 1 -6.56 -2.40 -15.55
C MET A 1 -6.49 -1.16 -14.68
N ARG A 2 -5.89 -1.23 -13.48
CA ARG A 2 -5.71 -0.07 -12.60
C ARG A 2 -5.06 1.07 -13.41
N ALA A 3 -5.59 2.29 -13.32
CA ALA A 3 -4.89 3.46 -13.79
C ALA A 3 -3.58 3.54 -13.00
N GLU A 4 -2.47 3.15 -13.62
CA GLU A 4 -1.15 3.33 -13.02
C GLU A 4 -0.94 4.83 -12.83
N THR A 5 -1.03 5.29 -11.58
CA THR A 5 -0.74 6.66 -11.20
C THR A 5 0.74 6.93 -11.48
N SER A 6 1.01 7.47 -12.68
CA SER A 6 2.34 7.81 -13.13
C SER A 6 2.76 9.17 -12.56
N PHE A 7 2.91 9.25 -11.25
CA PHE A 7 3.44 10.47 -10.64
C PHE A 7 4.89 10.68 -11.09
N THR A 8 5.20 11.91 -11.47
CA THR A 8 6.56 12.41 -11.62
C THR A 8 7.20 12.57 -10.24
N PRO A 9 8.53 12.56 -10.13
CA PRO A 9 9.19 12.79 -8.86
C PRO A 9 8.79 14.12 -8.19
N ARG A 10 8.49 15.16 -8.97
CA ARG A 10 8.04 16.46 -8.44
C ARG A 10 6.64 16.39 -7.84
N GLU A 11 5.71 15.69 -8.49
CA GLU A 11 4.35 15.48 -7.96
C GLU A 11 4.38 14.65 -6.68
N ILE A 12 5.24 13.61 -6.61
CA ILE A 12 5.40 12.81 -5.38
C ILE A 12 5.91 13.70 -4.24
N VAL A 13 6.93 14.52 -4.48
CA VAL A 13 7.45 15.44 -3.45
C VAL A 13 6.37 16.42 -3.01
N SER A 14 5.64 17.03 -3.95
CA SER A 14 4.55 17.96 -3.66
C SER A 14 3.43 17.33 -2.83
N GLU A 15 3.10 16.06 -3.07
CA GLU A 15 2.09 15.37 -2.27
C GLU A 15 2.61 15.02 -0.87
N LEU A 16 3.89 14.69 -0.74
CA LEU A 16 4.53 14.50 0.57
C LEU A 16 4.66 15.81 1.36
N ASP A 17 4.83 16.95 0.70
CA ASP A 17 4.91 18.28 1.33
C ASP A 17 3.63 18.64 2.09
N ARG A 18 2.47 18.09 1.70
CA ARG A 18 1.19 18.31 2.39
C ARG A 18 1.14 17.71 3.79
N TYR A 19 2.01 16.75 4.10
CA TYR A 19 1.99 15.99 5.35
C TYR A 19 3.30 16.04 6.13
N ILE A 20 4.42 16.24 5.45
CA ILE A 20 5.76 16.26 6.06
C ILE A 20 6.37 17.64 5.82
N VAL A 21 6.75 18.33 6.89
CA VAL A 21 7.43 19.63 6.79
C VAL A 21 8.95 19.41 6.68
N GLY A 22 9.59 20.05 5.69
CA GLY A 22 11.04 19.91 5.44
C GLY A 22 11.44 18.52 4.93
N GLN A 23 12.64 18.04 5.27
CA GLN A 23 13.16 16.71 4.86
C GLN A 23 13.26 16.50 3.33
N ASP A 24 13.58 17.55 2.57
CA ASP A 24 13.51 17.53 1.10
C ASP A 24 14.40 16.45 0.47
N ALA A 25 15.57 16.18 1.06
CA ALA A 25 16.46 15.13 0.59
C ALA A 25 15.80 13.74 0.68
N ALA A 26 15.14 13.45 1.81
CA ALA A 26 14.42 12.19 2.01
C ALA A 26 13.22 12.08 1.06
N LYS A 27 12.43 13.15 0.89
CA LYS A 27 11.31 13.20 -0.06
C LYS A 27 11.76 12.94 -1.50
N ARG A 28 12.86 13.58 -1.94
CA ARG A 28 13.44 13.34 -3.27
C ARG A 28 13.91 11.91 -3.44
N ALA A 29 14.59 11.34 -2.44
CA ALA A 29 15.09 9.96 -2.50
C ALA A 29 13.93 8.96 -2.67
N VAL A 30 12.86 9.08 -1.88
CA VAL A 30 11.70 8.19 -1.99
C VAL A 30 10.92 8.38 -3.29
N ALA A 31 10.82 9.62 -3.78
CA ALA A 31 10.17 9.93 -5.06
C ALA A 31 10.91 9.28 -6.24
N ILE A 32 12.24 9.31 -6.23
CA ILE A 32 13.07 8.66 -7.25
C ILE A 32 12.88 7.14 -7.19
N ALA A 33 12.90 6.54 -6.00
CA ALA A 33 12.72 5.09 -5.86
C ALA A 33 11.34 4.64 -6.40
N LEU A 34 10.27 5.36 -6.08
CA LEU A 34 8.94 5.07 -6.60
C LEU A 34 8.87 5.24 -8.12
N ARG A 35 9.48 6.31 -8.66
CA ARG A 35 9.55 6.52 -10.12
C ARG A 35 10.34 5.43 -10.82
N ASN A 36 11.42 4.94 -10.21
CA ASN A 36 12.21 3.84 -10.77
C ASN A 36 11.41 2.54 -10.84
N ARG A 37 10.50 2.27 -9.89
CA ARG A 37 9.58 1.13 -9.98
C ARG A 37 8.67 1.22 -11.21
N TRP A 38 8.14 2.41 -11.50
CA TRP A 38 7.35 2.65 -12.70
C TRP A 38 8.18 2.50 -13.98
N ARG A 39 9.43 3.03 -13.99
CA ARG A 39 10.35 2.89 -15.12
C ARG A 39 10.69 1.43 -15.40
N ARG A 40 10.95 0.64 -14.36
CA ARG A 40 11.23 -0.81 -14.46
C ARG A 40 10.10 -1.57 -15.14
N ARG A 41 8.83 -1.21 -14.93
CA ARG A 41 7.71 -1.87 -15.62
C ARG A 41 7.66 -1.60 -17.13
N ARG A 42 8.36 -0.57 -17.59
CA ARG A 42 8.38 -0.14 -19.00
C ARG A 42 9.60 -0.61 -19.78
N VAL A 43 10.56 -1.27 -19.14
CA VAL A 43 11.67 -1.90 -19.88
C VAL A 43 11.24 -3.25 -20.47
N PRO A 44 11.96 -3.78 -21.48
CA PRO A 44 11.73 -5.13 -22.00
C PRO A 44 11.80 -6.19 -20.89
N PRO A 45 11.01 -7.27 -20.97
CA PRO A 45 10.93 -8.29 -19.92
C PRO A 45 12.29 -8.84 -19.48
N GLU A 46 13.20 -9.11 -20.43
CA GLU A 46 14.56 -9.59 -20.18
C GLU A 46 15.34 -8.67 -19.22
N LEU A 47 15.20 -7.36 -19.39
CA LEU A 47 15.88 -6.38 -18.55
C LEU A 47 15.16 -6.13 -17.21
N ARG A 48 13.90 -6.53 -17.05
CA ARG A 48 13.14 -6.27 -15.82
C ARG A 48 13.72 -7.03 -14.63
N ASP A 49 14.21 -8.24 -14.85
CA ASP A 49 14.70 -9.10 -13.78
C ASP A 49 16.11 -8.71 -13.31
N GLU A 50 16.89 -8.06 -14.19
CA GLU A 50 18.21 -7.52 -13.86
C GLU A 50 18.14 -6.22 -13.03
N ILE A 51 17.02 -5.50 -13.06
CA ILE A 51 16.86 -4.23 -12.35
C ILE A 51 16.35 -4.49 -10.91
N ALA A 52 17.29 -4.56 -9.98
CA ALA A 52 16.98 -4.62 -8.56
C ALA A 52 16.31 -3.32 -8.03
N PRO A 53 15.36 -3.41 -7.08
CA PRO A 53 14.81 -2.25 -6.39
C PRO A 53 15.90 -1.42 -5.70
N LYS A 54 15.75 -0.09 -5.71
CA LYS A 54 16.64 0.82 -4.98
C LYS A 54 16.11 1.00 -3.56
N ASN A 55 16.60 0.18 -2.63
CA ASN A 55 16.28 0.28 -1.21
C ASN A 55 16.82 1.59 -0.61
N ILE A 56 16.17 2.08 0.44
CA ILE A 56 16.47 3.39 1.05
C ILE A 56 16.78 3.20 2.53
N ILE A 57 17.86 3.82 2.99
CA ILE A 57 18.19 3.94 4.41
C ILE A 57 17.95 5.40 4.82
N LEU A 58 17.03 5.63 5.75
CA LEU A 58 16.74 6.95 6.31
C LEU A 58 17.47 7.13 7.64
N ILE A 59 18.44 8.05 7.68
CA ILE A 59 19.26 8.34 8.86
C ILE A 59 18.83 9.68 9.46
N GLY A 60 18.63 9.72 10.78
CA GLY A 60 18.28 10.94 11.51
C GLY A 60 17.71 10.66 12.90
N PRO A 61 17.47 11.68 13.74
CA PRO A 61 16.93 11.49 15.09
C PRO A 61 15.46 11.03 15.07
N THR A 62 14.95 10.54 16.20
CA THR A 62 13.54 10.17 16.34
C THR A 62 12.63 11.41 16.15
N GLY A 63 11.38 11.20 15.75
CA GLY A 63 10.39 12.28 15.61
C GLY A 63 10.48 13.13 14.33
N VAL A 64 11.55 13.06 13.53
CA VAL A 64 11.71 13.90 12.32
C VAL A 64 10.89 13.48 11.09
N GLY A 65 9.99 12.50 11.22
CA GLY A 65 9.09 12.09 10.15
C GLY A 65 9.57 10.95 9.23
N LYS A 66 10.66 10.24 9.56
CA LYS A 66 11.17 9.10 8.76
C LYS A 66 10.08 8.07 8.43
N THR A 67 9.36 7.61 9.46
CA THR A 67 8.28 6.62 9.33
C THR A 67 7.08 7.19 8.58
N GLU A 68 6.79 8.49 8.76
CA GLU A 68 5.65 9.15 8.10
C GLU A 68 5.90 9.31 6.60
N ILE A 69 7.13 9.62 6.18
CA ILE A 69 7.52 9.62 4.76
C ILE A 69 7.23 8.26 4.12
N ALA A 70 7.67 7.17 4.73
CA ALA A 70 7.44 5.83 4.19
C ALA A 70 5.95 5.46 4.15
N ARG A 71 5.21 5.77 5.22
CA ARG A 71 3.77 5.52 5.33
C ARG A 71 2.97 6.30 4.26
N ARG A 72 3.29 7.58 4.07
CA ARG A 72 2.61 8.45 3.08
C ARG A 72 2.93 8.03 1.66
N LEU A 73 4.19 7.66 1.39
CA LEU A 73 4.59 7.12 0.10
C LEU A 73 3.80 5.86 -0.25
N ALA A 74 3.63 4.94 0.70
CA ALA A 74 2.87 3.70 0.46
C ALA A 74 1.39 3.99 0.16
N ARG A 75 0.76 4.91 0.90
CA ARG A 75 -0.62 5.35 0.62
C ARG A 75 -0.74 5.99 -0.76
N LEU A 76 0.19 6.86 -1.13
CA LEU A 76 0.21 7.50 -2.45
C LEU A 76 0.36 6.49 -3.58
N ALA A 77 1.19 5.47 -3.37
CA ALA A 77 1.42 4.40 -4.33
C ALA A 77 0.35 3.29 -4.31
N GLN A 78 -0.68 3.42 -3.45
CA GLN A 78 -1.67 2.37 -3.18
C GLN A 78 -1.00 1.00 -2.95
N ALA A 79 0.03 1.00 -2.12
CA ALA A 79 0.87 -0.15 -1.84
C ALA A 79 0.65 -0.65 -0.40
N PRO A 80 0.68 -1.98 -0.17
CA PRO A 80 0.68 -2.53 1.18
C PRO A 80 1.90 -2.04 1.96
N PHE A 81 1.74 -1.81 3.27
CA PHE A 81 2.76 -1.24 4.13
C PHE A 81 2.77 -1.91 5.50
N VAL A 82 3.96 -2.26 5.97
CA VAL A 82 4.18 -2.87 7.28
C VAL A 82 5.35 -2.15 7.96
N LYS A 83 5.21 -1.87 9.27
CA LYS A 83 6.27 -1.32 10.12
C LYS A 83 6.76 -2.42 11.05
N VAL A 84 8.01 -2.84 10.90
CA VAL A 84 8.64 -3.81 11.81
C VAL A 84 9.84 -3.18 12.51
N GLU A 85 10.07 -3.59 13.75
CA GLU A 85 11.23 -3.19 14.55
C GLU A 85 12.26 -4.32 14.53
N ALA A 86 13.48 -4.01 14.12
CA ALA A 86 14.53 -5.02 13.92
C ALA A 86 14.90 -5.77 15.20
N SER A 87 14.80 -5.11 16.36
CA SER A 87 15.10 -5.72 17.66
C SER A 87 14.19 -6.90 18.02
N LYS A 88 13.00 -7.00 17.41
CA LYS A 88 12.07 -8.13 17.60
C LYS A 88 12.62 -9.46 17.08
N PHE A 89 13.65 -9.43 16.23
CA PHE A 89 14.29 -10.61 15.66
C PHE A 89 15.58 -11.00 16.39
N THR A 90 16.01 -10.19 17.37
CA THR A 90 17.24 -10.41 18.13
C THR A 90 16.99 -10.73 19.61
N GLU A 91 15.74 -10.67 20.08
CA GLU A 91 15.40 -11.01 21.46
C GLU A 91 15.55 -12.51 21.71
N VAL A 92 16.38 -12.86 22.69
CA VAL A 92 16.71 -14.23 23.08
C VAL A 92 15.60 -14.78 23.98
N GLY A 93 14.73 -15.63 23.43
CA GLY A 93 13.69 -16.34 24.18
C GLY A 93 12.71 -17.06 23.26
N ASP A 94 12.55 -18.36 23.51
CA ASP A 94 11.64 -19.36 22.94
C ASP A 94 11.01 -19.05 21.57
N VAL A 95 11.59 -19.63 20.51
CA VAL A 95 11.14 -19.51 19.10
C VAL A 95 10.94 -18.04 18.69
N GLY A 96 12.06 -17.34 18.50
CA GLY A 96 12.05 -15.96 17.99
C GLY A 96 11.17 -15.81 16.75
N ARG A 97 10.51 -14.64 16.63
CA ARG A 97 9.66 -14.32 15.48
C ARG A 97 10.45 -14.56 14.19
N ASP A 98 9.92 -15.34 13.27
CA ASP A 98 10.59 -15.62 11.99
C ASP A 98 10.69 -14.32 11.17
N VAL A 99 11.84 -14.06 10.54
CA VAL A 99 12.00 -12.94 9.59
C VAL A 99 10.99 -13.04 8.43
N ASP A 100 10.58 -14.25 8.06
CA ASP A 100 9.56 -14.48 7.04
C ASP A 100 8.17 -13.97 7.46
N SER A 101 7.92 -13.80 8.77
CA SER A 101 6.70 -13.19 9.27
C SER A 101 6.51 -11.75 8.76
N MET A 102 7.59 -11.02 8.42
CA MET A 102 7.48 -9.69 7.82
C MET A 102 6.78 -9.73 6.46
N ILE A 103 7.06 -10.77 5.67
CA ILE A 103 6.43 -10.98 4.37
C ILE A 103 4.99 -11.44 4.57
N GLY A 104 4.74 -12.32 5.55
CA GLY A 104 3.39 -12.74 5.95
C GLY A 104 2.50 -11.53 6.30
N ASP A 105 2.96 -10.67 7.21
CA ASP A 105 2.25 -9.45 7.63
C ASP A 105 1.98 -8.53 6.41
N LEU A 106 2.94 -8.40 5.49
CA LEU A 106 2.79 -7.56 4.29
C LEU A 106 1.74 -8.13 3.31
N VAL A 107 1.71 -9.45 3.12
CA VAL A 107 0.74 -10.15 2.27
C VAL A 107 -0.66 -10.04 2.87
N GLU A 108 -0.81 -10.20 4.18
CA GLU A 108 -2.09 -10.02 4.86
C GLU A 108 -2.64 -8.62 4.63
N GLN A 109 -1.81 -7.57 4.80
CA GLN A 109 -2.20 -6.19 4.51
C GLN A 109 -2.58 -5.99 3.03
N ALA A 110 -1.89 -6.64 2.09
CA ALA A 110 -2.23 -6.57 0.67
C ALA A 110 -3.59 -7.21 0.36
N VAL A 111 -3.87 -8.39 0.94
CA VAL A 111 -5.16 -9.09 0.79
C VAL A 111 -6.29 -8.25 1.39
N GLN A 112 -6.09 -7.69 2.57
CA GLN A 112 -7.08 -6.81 3.21
C GLN A 112 -7.37 -5.58 2.33
N MET A 113 -6.33 -4.94 1.79
CA MET A 113 -6.47 -3.78 0.91
C MET A 113 -7.30 -4.12 -0.34
N VAL A 114 -6.99 -5.22 -1.03
CA VAL A 114 -7.74 -5.65 -2.23
C VAL A 114 -9.18 -6.04 -1.86
N ARG A 115 -9.38 -6.72 -0.74
CA ARG A 115 -10.72 -7.12 -0.28
C ARG A 115 -11.61 -5.90 -0.04
N GLU A 116 -11.08 -4.85 0.58
CA GLU A 116 -11.86 -3.62 0.81
C GLU A 116 -12.14 -2.89 -0.52
N GLU A 117 -11.16 -2.77 -1.41
CA GLU A 117 -11.37 -2.20 -2.76
C GLU A 117 -12.49 -2.93 -3.52
N GLU A 118 -12.45 -4.26 -3.54
CA GLU A 118 -13.42 -5.10 -4.22
C GLU A 118 -14.81 -5.01 -3.58
N LYS A 119 -14.87 -4.99 -2.24
CA LYS A 119 -16.11 -4.78 -1.48
C LYS A 119 -16.77 -3.45 -1.85
N GLN A 120 -15.99 -2.37 -1.92
CA GLN A 120 -16.51 -1.05 -2.31
C GLN A 120 -17.00 -1.06 -3.76
N ARG A 121 -16.30 -1.76 -4.66
CA ARG A 121 -16.70 -1.86 -6.08
C ARG A 121 -18.08 -2.50 -6.25
N VAL A 122 -18.39 -3.52 -5.46
CA VAL A 122 -19.68 -4.25 -5.57
C VAL A 122 -20.76 -3.72 -4.64
N MET A 123 -20.46 -2.76 -3.75
CA MET A 123 -21.37 -2.29 -2.70
C MET A 123 -22.71 -1.79 -3.25
N VAL A 124 -22.69 -1.04 -4.35
CA VAL A 124 -23.91 -0.49 -4.96
C VAL A 124 -24.84 -1.59 -5.45
N THR A 125 -24.30 -2.53 -6.24
CA THR A 125 -25.07 -3.67 -6.76
C THR A 125 -25.53 -4.60 -5.64
N ALA A 126 -24.66 -4.88 -4.66
CA ALA A 126 -25.00 -5.70 -3.51
C ALA A 126 -26.13 -5.08 -2.68
N ARG A 127 -26.13 -3.76 -2.53
CA ARG A 127 -27.21 -3.02 -1.85
C ARG A 127 -28.54 -3.15 -2.59
N GLN A 128 -28.55 -2.93 -3.90
CA GLN A 128 -29.77 -3.05 -4.71
C GLN A 128 -30.35 -4.46 -4.63
N ALA A 129 -29.52 -5.49 -4.79
CA ALA A 129 -29.95 -6.88 -4.68
C ALA A 129 -30.48 -7.23 -3.27
N ALA A 130 -29.88 -6.65 -2.23
CA ALA A 130 -30.36 -6.81 -0.85
C ALA A 130 -31.71 -6.12 -0.64
N GLU A 131 -31.91 -4.93 -1.20
CA GLU A 131 -33.18 -4.19 -1.15
C GLU A 131 -34.29 -4.95 -1.89
N GLU A 132 -34.03 -5.46 -3.10
CA GLU A 132 -34.99 -6.28 -3.86
C GLU A 132 -35.38 -7.55 -3.11
N ARG A 133 -34.39 -8.28 -2.57
CA ARG A 133 -34.64 -9.47 -1.75
C ARG A 133 -35.42 -9.16 -0.47
N LEU A 134 -35.23 -7.98 0.11
CA LEU A 134 -36.00 -7.54 1.27
C LEU A 134 -37.46 -7.27 0.89
N LEU A 135 -37.71 -6.62 -0.25
CA LEU A 135 -39.06 -6.38 -0.75
C LEU A 135 -39.83 -7.68 -0.99
N ASP A 136 -39.18 -8.68 -1.61
CA ASP A 136 -39.78 -10.01 -1.82
C ASP A 136 -40.20 -10.70 -0.53
N LEU A 137 -39.46 -10.48 0.57
CA LEU A 137 -39.78 -11.05 1.88
C LEU A 137 -40.89 -10.27 2.61
N MET A 138 -41.01 -8.97 2.33
CA MET A 138 -41.97 -8.09 3.01
C MET A 138 -43.34 -8.05 2.31
N LEU A 139 -43.40 -8.32 1.01
CA LEU A 139 -44.66 -8.32 0.27
C LEU A 139 -45.38 -9.69 0.42
N PRO A 140 -46.68 -9.70 0.72
CA PRO A 140 -47.46 -10.93 0.77
C PRO A 140 -47.47 -11.59 -0.61
N ARG A 141 -47.28 -12.91 -0.65
CA ARG A 141 -47.35 -13.67 -1.90
C ARG A 141 -48.73 -13.47 -2.54
N PRO A 142 -48.82 -13.27 -3.87
CA PRO A 142 -50.11 -13.19 -4.54
C PRO A 142 -50.88 -14.48 -4.28
N ASN A 143 -52.03 -14.37 -3.60
CA ASN A 143 -52.99 -15.46 -3.51
C ASN A 143 -53.65 -15.59 -4.89
N TYR A 144 -53.16 -16.51 -5.71
CA TYR A 144 -53.90 -17.07 -6.85
C TYR A 144 -54.40 -18.46 -6.48
#